data_AF-A0A956LLV6-F1
#
_entry.id   AF-A0A956LLV6-F1
#
_cell.length_a   1.000
_cell.length_b   1.000
_cell.length_c   1.000
_cell.angle_alpha   90.00
_cell.angle_beta   90.00
_cell.angle_gamma   90.00
#
_symmetry.space_group_name_H-M   'P 1'
#
loop_
_entity.id
_entity.type
_entity.pdbx_description
1 polymer ?
#
loop_
_entity_poly.entity_id
_entity_poly.type
_entity_poly.pdbx_seq_one_letter_code
_entity_poly.pdbx_strand_id
1 'polypeptide(L)'
;MARGLRTTLIVVGLALLGAAIWGALTVYPWIKPPPEDPEVIARRWAHVESLAEVSEASGRPLEELGELPAFSLDGLPLVEQRPPYDELANIDELPPEVAAAIDALVQWHHRGGGLGPERCPHVGERPFPLLKVFELARVALHVSTTADDAPALAVLQLAEHLRDRGPLLDGAVGLALAKESVRWARARGYPPTGALLERRPRAPQVVAMLAREMVCSFELVERELSRELQPGKDAPVPAGLIGYERERAMVQWYWGERLHGVSKDTSLETLAARLRDDDDLEALPKSVLLRALAVPMAGRVEDAARTIADYDAFVEGRPPLADE
;
A
#
# COMPACT_ATOMS: atom_id res chain seq x y z
N MET A 1 -53.89 -16.82 -42.83
CA MET A 1 -53.59 -16.22 -41.52
C MET A 1 -52.72 -17.13 -40.62
N ALA A 2 -52.93 -18.45 -40.56
CA ALA A 2 -52.17 -19.34 -39.66
C ALA A 2 -50.64 -19.44 -39.89
N ARG A 3 -50.14 -19.25 -41.14
CA ARG A 3 -48.69 -19.30 -41.42
C ARG A 3 -47.93 -18.07 -40.90
N GLY A 4 -48.53 -16.88 -40.93
CA GLY A 4 -47.89 -15.65 -40.44
C GLY A 4 -47.66 -15.67 -38.94
N LEU A 5 -48.63 -16.18 -38.17
CA LEU A 5 -48.52 -16.30 -36.71
C LEU A 5 -47.36 -17.22 -36.30
N ARG A 6 -47.16 -18.32 -37.03
CA ARG A 6 -46.09 -19.30 -36.74
C ARG A 6 -44.70 -18.72 -37.00
N THR A 7 -44.52 -17.95 -38.06
CA THR A 7 -43.24 -17.28 -38.35
C THR A 7 -42.93 -16.20 -37.33
N THR A 8 -43.91 -15.39 -36.92
CA THR A 8 -43.72 -14.37 -35.87
C THR A 8 -43.33 -15.02 -34.52
N LEU A 9 -43.96 -16.12 -34.13
CA LEU A 9 -43.61 -16.83 -32.90
C LEU A 9 -42.18 -17.39 -32.90
N ILE A 10 -41.70 -17.90 -34.05
CA ILE A 10 -40.33 -18.40 -34.18
C ILE A 10 -39.31 -17.26 -34.07
N VAL A 11 -39.55 -16.13 -34.73
CA VAL A 11 -38.64 -14.96 -34.68
C VAL A 11 -38.58 -14.38 -33.27
N VAL A 12 -39.73 -14.24 -32.60
CA VAL A 12 -39.78 -13.78 -31.20
C VAL A 12 -39.06 -14.76 -30.26
N GLY A 13 -39.27 -16.07 -30.44
CA GLY A 13 -38.58 -17.09 -29.65
C GLY A 13 -37.05 -17.05 -29.79
N LEU A 14 -36.54 -16.87 -31.01
CA LEU A 14 -35.10 -16.72 -31.25
C LEU A 14 -34.54 -15.43 -30.68
N ALA A 15 -35.29 -14.32 -30.74
CA ALA A 15 -34.87 -13.05 -30.15
C ALA A 15 -34.78 -13.14 -28.61
N LEU A 16 -35.75 -13.80 -27.97
CA LEU A 16 -35.73 -14.05 -26.51
C LEU A 16 -34.59 -14.99 -26.10
N LEU A 17 -34.33 -16.04 -26.88
CA LEU A 17 -33.20 -16.93 -26.65
C LEU A 17 -31.86 -16.20 -26.78
N GLY A 18 -31.72 -15.37 -27.82
CA GLY A 18 -30.53 -14.52 -28.02
C GLY A 18 -30.32 -13.54 -26.86
N ALA A 19 -31.38 -12.90 -26.39
CA ALA A 19 -31.33 -12.00 -25.23
C ALA A 19 -30.98 -12.74 -23.92
N ALA A 20 -31.50 -13.96 -23.72
CA ALA A 20 -31.19 -14.79 -22.56
C ALA A 20 -29.73 -15.27 -22.57
N ILE A 21 -29.21 -15.72 -23.72
CA ILE A 21 -27.81 -16.12 -23.88
C ILE A 21 -26.89 -14.92 -23.67
N TRP A 22 -27.22 -13.78 -24.28
CA TRP A 22 -26.46 -12.55 -24.09
C TRP A 22 -26.43 -12.14 -22.62
N GLY A 23 -27.59 -12.06 -21.95
CA GLY A 23 -27.67 -11.75 -20.53
C GLY A 23 -26.91 -12.75 -19.65
N ALA A 24 -26.95 -14.05 -19.96
CA ALA A 24 -26.21 -15.09 -19.23
C ALA A 24 -24.68 -14.99 -19.41
N LEU A 25 -24.21 -14.50 -20.55
CA LEU A 25 -22.78 -14.36 -20.84
C LEU A 25 -22.22 -13.00 -20.40
N THR A 26 -23.03 -11.93 -20.44
CA THR A 26 -22.54 -10.56 -20.24
C THR A 26 -22.97 -9.94 -18.92
N VAL A 27 -24.14 -10.25 -18.39
CA VAL A 27 -24.69 -9.61 -17.17
C VAL A 27 -24.67 -10.56 -15.98
N TYR A 28 -25.07 -11.82 -16.18
CA TYR A 28 -25.15 -12.83 -15.12
C TYR A 28 -23.85 -13.00 -14.32
N PRO A 29 -22.65 -13.04 -14.93
CA PRO A 29 -21.41 -13.14 -14.16
C PRO A 29 -21.18 -11.96 -13.22
N TRP A 30 -21.70 -10.78 -13.57
CA TRP A 30 -21.57 -9.56 -12.78
C TRP A 30 -22.59 -9.45 -11.66
N ILE A 31 -23.74 -10.12 -11.75
CA ILE A 31 -24.78 -10.10 -10.70
C ILE A 31 -24.72 -11.33 -9.78
N LYS A 32 -23.92 -12.35 -10.12
CA LYS A 32 -23.79 -13.56 -9.31
C LYS A 32 -23.17 -13.21 -7.95
N PRO A 33 -23.79 -13.62 -6.82
CA PRO A 33 -23.20 -13.46 -5.50
C PRO A 33 -21.95 -14.34 -5.33
N PRO A 34 -21.11 -14.09 -4.31
CA PRO A 34 -20.03 -15.01 -3.96
C PRO A 34 -20.59 -16.43 -3.70
N PRO A 35 -19.81 -17.48 -4.03
CA PRO A 35 -20.26 -18.87 -3.92
C PRO A 35 -20.31 -19.38 -2.47
N GLU A 36 -20.09 -18.51 -1.48
CA GLU A 36 -19.86 -18.85 -0.09
C GLU A 36 -20.87 -18.18 0.85
N ASP A 37 -21.08 -18.79 2.01
CA ASP A 37 -21.98 -18.29 3.05
C ASP A 37 -21.51 -16.92 3.60
N PRO A 38 -22.41 -15.93 3.76
CA PRO A 38 -22.07 -14.61 4.27
C PRO A 38 -21.34 -14.61 5.62
N GLU A 39 -21.63 -15.55 6.52
CA GLU A 39 -20.96 -15.62 7.81
C GLU A 39 -19.49 -16.07 7.67
N VAL A 40 -19.19 -16.94 6.71
CA VAL A 40 -17.81 -17.36 6.43
C VAL A 40 -17.03 -16.18 5.86
N ILE A 41 -17.63 -15.44 4.93
CA ILE A 41 -17.05 -14.22 4.36
C ILE A 41 -16.76 -13.20 5.47
N ALA A 42 -17.73 -12.94 6.34
CA ALA A 42 -17.58 -12.01 7.46
C ALA A 42 -16.44 -12.42 8.41
N ARG A 43 -16.33 -13.71 8.76
CA ARG A 43 -15.23 -14.20 9.61
C ARG A 43 -13.86 -14.03 8.97
N ARG A 44 -13.74 -14.31 7.67
CA ARG A 44 -12.49 -14.12 6.93
C ARG A 44 -12.13 -12.66 6.80
N TRP A 45 -13.12 -11.80 6.56
CA TRP A 45 -12.89 -10.36 6.54
C TRP A 45 -12.44 -9.81 7.90
N ALA A 46 -13.06 -10.25 8.99
CA ALA A 46 -12.61 -9.89 10.35
C ALA A 46 -11.15 -10.32 10.62
N HIS A 47 -10.71 -11.45 10.06
CA HIS A 47 -9.29 -11.85 10.11
C HIS A 47 -8.40 -10.87 9.34
N VAL A 48 -8.76 -10.46 8.13
CA VAL A 48 -8.05 -9.40 7.39
C VAL A 48 -7.97 -8.12 8.22
N GLU A 49 -9.08 -7.72 8.84
CA GLU A 49 -9.13 -6.54 9.69
C GLU A 49 -8.16 -6.68 10.88
N SER A 50 -8.12 -7.83 11.54
CA SER A 50 -7.18 -8.06 12.66
C SER A 50 -5.71 -8.03 12.24
N LEU A 51 -5.38 -8.48 11.01
CA LEU A 51 -4.02 -8.41 10.47
C LEU A 51 -3.60 -6.95 10.23
N ALA A 52 -4.57 -6.10 9.90
CA ALA A 52 -4.37 -4.70 9.57
C ALA A 52 -4.47 -3.75 10.77
N GLU A 53 -4.73 -4.25 11.98
CA GLU A 53 -4.73 -3.43 13.19
C GLU A 53 -3.35 -2.79 13.43
N VAL A 54 -3.38 -1.48 13.70
CA VAL A 54 -2.19 -0.74 14.13
C VAL A 54 -2.09 -0.86 15.65
N SER A 55 -0.93 -1.28 16.15
CA SER A 55 -0.68 -1.25 17.61
C SER A 55 -0.79 0.19 18.11
N GLU A 56 -1.63 0.43 19.12
CA GLU A 56 -1.92 1.74 19.73
C GLU A 56 -0.70 2.47 20.33
N ALA A 57 0.52 1.94 20.19
CA ALA A 57 1.71 2.55 20.75
C ALA A 57 1.89 3.99 20.24
N SER A 58 1.72 4.95 21.13
CA SER A 58 1.65 6.37 20.84
C SER A 58 3.03 6.96 20.52
N GLY A 59 3.05 7.76 19.45
CA GLY A 59 4.14 8.65 19.10
C GLY A 59 3.51 9.92 18.53
N ARG A 60 4.21 11.06 18.57
CA ARG A 60 3.62 12.30 18.06
C ARG A 60 3.33 12.18 16.55
N PRO A 61 2.13 12.61 16.10
CA PRO A 61 1.73 12.53 14.70
C PRO A 61 2.77 13.15 13.75
N LEU A 62 2.98 12.53 12.60
CA LEU A 62 3.89 13.05 11.57
C LEU A 62 3.29 14.29 10.90
N GLU A 63 2.00 14.54 11.12
CA GLU A 63 1.29 15.76 10.78
C GLU A 63 1.90 17.00 11.48
N GLU A 64 2.66 16.84 12.57
CA GLU A 64 3.51 17.92 13.13
C GLU A 64 4.68 18.28 12.18
N LEU A 65 5.10 17.40 11.27
CA LEU A 65 5.94 17.75 10.11
C LEU A 65 5.13 18.40 8.96
N GLY A 66 3.80 18.39 9.02
CA GLY A 66 2.94 19.12 8.09
C GLY A 66 3.01 20.64 8.25
N GLU A 67 3.61 21.11 9.35
CA GLU A 67 4.00 22.51 9.59
C GLU A 67 5.46 22.80 9.20
N LEU A 68 6.16 21.85 8.58
CA LEU A 68 7.44 22.14 7.95
C LEU A 68 7.26 23.38 7.05
N PRO A 69 8.08 24.44 7.23
CA PRO A 69 7.98 25.64 6.40
C PRO A 69 7.92 25.21 4.95
N ALA A 70 7.18 25.95 4.10
CA ALA A 70 6.95 25.61 2.70
C ALA A 70 8.27 25.37 1.93
N PHE A 71 8.87 24.20 2.11
CA PHE A 71 10.02 23.76 1.37
C PHE A 71 9.40 23.25 0.08
N SER A 72 9.52 24.08 -0.94
CA SER A 72 9.41 23.56 -2.27
C SER A 72 10.68 22.79 -2.55
N LEU A 73 10.52 21.56 -3.02
CA LEU A 73 11.62 20.80 -3.62
C LEU A 73 11.91 21.34 -5.04
N ASP A 74 11.10 22.31 -5.53
CA ASP A 74 11.36 23.06 -6.75
C ASP A 74 12.72 23.77 -6.65
N GLY A 75 13.70 23.27 -7.38
CA GLY A 75 15.04 23.85 -7.46
C GLY A 75 16.11 23.14 -6.62
N LEU A 76 15.74 22.14 -5.82
CA LEU A 76 16.73 21.12 -5.48
C LEU A 76 17.03 20.32 -6.74
N PRO A 77 18.27 19.86 -6.92
CA PRO A 77 18.48 18.77 -7.86
C PRO A 77 17.59 17.64 -7.35
N LEU A 78 16.42 17.47 -7.96
CA LEU A 78 15.69 16.22 -7.88
C LEU A 78 16.78 15.20 -8.16
N VAL A 79 16.98 14.32 -7.20
CA VAL A 79 17.99 13.28 -7.25
C VAL A 79 17.50 12.23 -8.28
N GLU A 80 17.19 12.68 -9.50
CA GLU A 80 16.89 11.94 -10.72
C GLU A 80 18.10 11.13 -11.13
N GLN A 81 19.29 11.62 -10.79
CA GLN A 81 20.52 10.85 -10.77
C GLN A 81 20.82 10.61 -9.29
N ARG A 82 20.88 9.35 -8.85
CA ARG A 82 21.41 8.98 -7.54
C ARG A 82 22.91 9.36 -7.54
N PRO A 83 23.36 10.55 -7.05
CA PRO A 83 24.79 10.72 -6.91
C PRO A 83 25.26 9.65 -5.92
N PRO A 84 26.48 9.12 -6.10
CA PRO A 84 27.10 8.29 -5.10
C PRO A 84 27.04 9.01 -3.74
N TYR A 85 26.83 8.29 -2.63
CA TYR A 85 26.87 8.87 -1.26
C TYR A 85 28.24 9.49 -0.90
N ASP A 86 29.20 9.25 -1.77
CA ASP A 86 30.60 9.64 -1.84
C ASP A 86 30.82 11.00 -2.54
N GLU A 87 29.85 11.52 -3.31
CA GLU A 87 29.83 12.89 -3.82
C GLU A 87 29.01 13.78 -2.85
N LEU A 88 29.64 14.22 -1.76
CA LEU A 88 28.99 14.87 -0.63
C LEU A 88 28.56 16.31 -0.93
N ALA A 89 27.29 16.64 -0.66
CA ALA A 89 26.89 17.99 -0.26
C ALA A 89 27.03 18.11 1.26
N ASN A 90 27.70 19.16 1.75
CA ASN A 90 27.69 19.48 3.19
C ASN A 90 26.29 20.02 3.58
N ILE A 91 25.80 19.77 4.80
CA ILE A 91 24.53 20.34 5.27
C ILE A 91 24.54 21.87 5.19
N ASP A 92 25.71 22.49 5.37
CA ASP A 92 25.94 23.94 5.26
C ASP A 92 25.80 24.47 3.82
N GLU A 93 25.82 23.59 2.82
CA GLU A 93 25.65 23.92 1.39
C GLU A 93 24.20 23.73 0.92
N LEU A 94 23.32 23.24 1.80
CA LEU A 94 21.90 23.11 1.50
C LEU A 94 21.18 24.46 1.56
N PRO A 95 20.09 24.62 0.79
CA PRO A 95 19.16 25.73 1.02
C PRO A 95 18.68 25.74 2.48
N PRO A 96 18.55 26.92 3.13
CA PRO A 96 18.14 27.04 4.53
C PRO A 96 16.83 26.31 4.87
N GLU A 97 15.90 26.26 3.92
CA GLU A 97 14.61 25.58 4.06
C GLU A 97 14.76 24.06 4.19
N VAL A 98 15.73 23.48 3.47
CA VAL A 98 16.02 22.04 3.53
C VAL A 98 16.75 21.70 4.82
N ALA A 99 17.72 22.51 5.23
CA ALA A 99 18.38 22.35 6.52
C ALA A 99 17.38 22.41 7.67
N ALA A 100 16.44 23.36 7.64
CA ALA A 100 15.36 23.47 8.62
C ALA A 100 14.41 22.25 8.59
N ALA A 101 14.12 21.69 7.41
CA ALA A 101 13.29 20.50 7.29
C ALA A 101 13.97 19.23 7.84
N ILE A 102 15.27 19.09 7.63
CA ILE A 102 16.07 18.00 8.21
C ILE A 102 16.11 18.15 9.74
N ASP A 103 16.36 19.35 10.26
CA ASP A 103 16.36 19.61 11.70
C ASP A 103 15.00 19.27 12.33
N ALA A 104 13.90 19.66 11.70
CA ALA A 104 12.56 19.29 12.17
C ALA A 104 12.30 17.77 12.14
N LEU A 105 12.80 17.04 11.14
CA LEU A 105 12.76 15.57 11.12
C LEU A 105 13.55 14.97 12.30
N VAL A 106 14.72 15.52 12.60
CA VAL A 106 15.54 15.12 13.76
C VAL A 106 14.83 15.44 15.08
N GLN A 107 14.22 16.62 15.21
CA GLN A 107 13.43 16.99 16.39
C GLN A 107 12.20 16.08 16.58
N TRP A 108 11.52 15.71 15.50
CA TRP A 108 10.42 14.74 15.54
C TRP A 108 10.89 13.38 16.06
N HIS A 109 12.04 12.91 15.59
CA HIS A 109 12.68 11.68 16.08
C HIS A 109 12.99 11.76 17.58
N HIS A 110 13.62 12.86 18.04
CA HIS A 110 13.94 13.06 19.46
C HIS A 110 12.71 13.12 20.38
N ARG A 111 11.55 13.54 19.86
CA ARG A 111 10.28 13.56 20.60
C ARG A 111 9.55 12.21 20.60
N GLY A 112 10.21 11.16 20.13
CA GLY A 112 9.71 9.79 20.16
C GLY A 112 9.04 9.33 18.87
N GLY A 113 8.80 10.22 17.89
CA GLY A 113 8.30 9.95 16.54
C GLY A 113 7.02 9.11 16.40
N GLY A 114 6.18 9.39 15.41
CA GLY A 114 4.98 8.61 15.13
C GLY A 114 4.25 9.07 13.87
N LEU A 115 3.26 8.29 13.41
CA LEU A 115 2.35 8.61 12.29
C LEU A 115 0.90 8.82 12.76
N GLY A 116 0.67 9.04 14.06
CA GLY A 116 -0.68 9.07 14.61
C GLY A 116 -1.36 7.69 14.66
N PRO A 117 -2.61 7.62 15.14
CA PRO A 117 -3.34 6.37 15.35
C PRO A 117 -4.07 5.87 14.10
N GLU A 118 -4.06 6.63 12.99
CA GLU A 118 -4.92 6.33 11.86
C GLU A 118 -4.47 5.10 11.07
N ARG A 119 -5.42 4.22 10.81
CA ARG A 119 -5.27 3.04 9.97
C ARG A 119 -5.21 3.41 8.48
N CYS A 120 -6.00 4.41 8.08
CA CYS A 120 -6.28 4.79 6.69
C CYS A 120 -6.15 6.30 6.50
N PRO A 121 -4.91 6.84 6.47
CA PRO A 121 -4.62 8.28 6.56
C PRO A 121 -5.17 9.13 5.40
N HIS A 122 -5.76 8.52 4.38
CA HIS A 122 -6.32 9.20 3.20
C HIS A 122 -7.85 9.36 3.24
N VAL A 123 -8.52 8.81 4.26
CA VAL A 123 -9.99 8.78 4.34
C VAL A 123 -10.53 9.97 5.17
N GLY A 124 -10.02 11.19 4.97
CA GLY A 124 -10.59 12.35 5.68
C GLY A 124 -9.76 13.63 5.72
N GLU A 125 -8.43 13.50 5.76
CA GLU A 125 -7.52 14.62 6.00
C GLU A 125 -6.75 15.03 4.74
N ARG A 126 -5.93 16.09 4.85
CA ARG A 126 -5.01 16.46 3.77
C ARG A 126 -4.08 15.28 3.48
N PRO A 127 -3.84 14.92 2.21
CA PRO A 127 -2.99 13.80 1.89
C PRO A 127 -1.60 14.01 2.50
N PHE A 128 -1.13 13.03 3.26
CA PHE A 128 0.24 12.99 3.76
C PHE A 128 1.21 13.16 2.57
N PRO A 129 2.15 14.13 2.60
CA PRO A 129 3.01 14.44 1.46
C PRO A 129 4.16 13.43 1.32
N LEU A 130 3.81 12.15 1.11
CA LEU A 130 4.71 10.99 1.15
C LEU A 130 5.92 11.14 0.23
N LEU A 131 5.73 11.65 -1.00
CA LEU A 131 6.83 11.90 -1.94
C LEU A 131 7.83 12.94 -1.39
N LYS A 132 7.34 14.05 -0.83
CA LYS A 132 8.21 15.08 -0.25
C LYS A 132 8.98 14.57 0.95
N VAL A 133 8.33 13.77 1.79
CA VAL A 133 8.95 13.16 2.96
C VAL A 133 9.99 12.11 2.55
N PHE A 134 9.71 11.32 1.51
CA PHE A 134 10.68 10.40 0.94
C PHE A 134 11.92 11.11 0.39
N GLU A 135 11.72 12.20 -0.36
CA GLU A 135 12.82 13.02 -0.88
C GLU A 135 13.64 13.67 0.24
N LEU A 136 12.97 14.27 1.24
CA LEU A 136 13.62 14.81 2.43
C LEU A 136 14.47 13.76 3.14
N ALA A 137 13.93 12.55 3.33
CA ALA A 137 14.65 11.45 3.97
C ALA A 137 15.89 11.00 3.17
N ARG A 138 15.81 11.01 1.82
CA ARG A 138 16.98 10.75 0.97
C ARG A 138 18.06 11.82 1.14
N VAL A 139 17.68 13.10 1.18
CA VAL A 139 18.63 14.20 1.43
C VAL A 139 19.23 14.09 2.83
N ALA A 140 18.42 13.80 3.85
CA ALA A 140 18.87 13.61 5.23
C ALA A 140 19.92 12.48 5.33
N LEU A 141 19.70 11.34 4.68
CA LEU A 141 20.70 10.27 4.58
C LEU A 141 21.96 10.73 3.85
N HIS A 142 21.82 11.48 2.76
CA HIS A 142 22.96 11.95 1.97
C HIS A 142 23.89 12.86 2.79
N VAL A 143 23.34 13.74 3.62
CA VAL A 143 24.12 14.74 4.40
C VAL A 143 24.58 14.20 5.76
N SER A 144 23.94 13.13 6.27
CA SER A 144 24.33 12.48 7.53
C SER A 144 25.71 11.88 7.44
N THR A 145 26.55 12.05 8.47
CA THR A 145 27.89 11.47 8.56
C THR A 145 27.97 10.42 9.66
N THR A 146 29.13 9.78 9.84
CA THR A 146 29.34 8.88 11.00
C THR A 146 29.57 9.65 12.31
N ALA A 147 29.95 10.93 12.24
CA ALA A 147 30.13 11.79 13.41
C ALA A 147 28.83 12.52 13.79
N ASP A 148 27.91 12.69 12.83
CA ASP A 148 26.58 13.26 13.00
C ASP A 148 25.56 12.40 12.25
N ASP A 149 25.07 11.36 12.94
CA ASP A 149 24.15 10.36 12.41
C ASP A 149 22.68 10.62 12.77
N ALA A 150 22.39 11.71 13.48
CA ALA A 150 21.04 12.05 13.93
C ALA A 150 20.00 12.10 12.78
N PRO A 151 20.29 12.66 11.59
CA PRO A 151 19.33 12.62 10.49
C PRO A 151 19.12 11.20 9.94
N ALA A 152 20.16 10.37 9.90
CA ALA A 152 20.04 8.97 9.48
C ALA A 152 19.20 8.14 10.47
N LEU A 153 19.36 8.36 11.78
CA LEU A 153 18.53 7.73 12.81
C LEU A 153 17.06 8.16 12.71
N ALA A 154 16.80 9.44 12.43
CA ALA A 154 15.46 9.93 12.19
C ALA A 154 14.81 9.28 10.96
N VAL A 155 15.56 9.10 9.87
CA VAL A 155 15.09 8.39 8.68
C VAL A 155 14.80 6.92 8.98
N LEU A 156 15.65 6.23 9.75
CA LEU A 156 15.39 4.84 10.16
C LEU A 156 14.08 4.72 10.94
N GLN A 157 13.80 5.65 11.85
CA GLN A 157 12.55 5.67 12.60
C GLN A 157 11.34 5.98 11.71
N LEU A 158 11.44 6.96 10.81
CA LEU A 158 10.40 7.24 9.82
C LEU A 158 10.10 6.00 8.97
N ALA A 159 11.14 5.33 8.50
CA ALA A 159 11.03 4.12 7.70
C ALA A 159 10.28 3.01 8.46
N GLU A 160 10.60 2.79 9.74
CA GLU A 160 9.90 1.84 10.61
C GLU A 160 8.43 2.18 10.76
N HIS A 161 8.10 3.43 11.12
CA HIS A 161 6.70 3.81 11.30
C HIS A 161 5.88 3.63 10.01
N LEU A 162 6.43 4.00 8.87
CA LEU A 162 5.77 3.83 7.57
C LEU A 162 5.44 2.34 7.30
N ARG A 163 6.36 1.42 7.63
CA ARG A 163 6.12 -0.02 7.54
C ARG A 163 5.10 -0.52 8.57
N ASP A 164 5.11 0.02 9.78
CA ASP A 164 4.25 -0.45 10.87
C ASP A 164 2.81 0.07 10.79
N ARG A 165 2.58 1.24 10.20
CA ARG A 165 1.25 1.90 10.19
C ARG A 165 0.70 2.19 8.81
N GLY A 166 1.57 2.34 7.83
CA GLY A 166 1.15 2.71 6.48
C GLY A 166 0.41 1.60 5.73
N PRO A 167 -0.50 1.94 4.81
CA PRO A 167 -0.96 1.06 3.74
C PRO A 167 0.18 0.79 2.74
N LEU A 168 -0.09 0.18 1.59
CA LEU A 168 0.95 -0.39 0.73
C LEU A 168 1.98 0.64 0.27
N LEU A 169 1.53 1.83 -0.15
CA LEU A 169 2.42 2.85 -0.68
C LEU A 169 3.37 3.38 0.40
N ASP A 170 2.84 3.74 1.57
CA ASP A 170 3.61 4.19 2.73
C ASP A 170 4.62 3.13 3.18
N GLY A 171 4.18 1.89 3.38
CA GLY A 171 5.09 0.83 3.80
C GLY A 171 6.13 0.46 2.74
N ALA A 172 5.81 0.58 1.45
CA ALA A 172 6.79 0.46 0.36
C ALA A 172 7.85 1.57 0.41
N VAL A 173 7.45 2.82 0.69
CA VAL A 173 8.40 3.91 0.97
C VAL A 173 9.24 3.61 2.20
N GLY A 174 8.64 3.08 3.26
CA GLY A 174 9.37 2.61 4.44
C GLY A 174 10.40 1.53 4.12
N LEU A 175 10.09 0.55 3.27
CA LEU A 175 11.05 -0.46 2.80
C LEU A 175 12.16 0.17 1.95
N ALA A 176 11.82 1.08 1.04
CA ALA A 176 12.79 1.79 0.22
C ALA A 176 13.77 2.60 1.09
N LEU A 177 13.28 3.31 2.11
CA LEU A 177 14.12 4.05 3.05
C LEU A 177 15.03 3.12 3.86
N ALA A 178 14.58 1.93 4.26
CA ALA A 178 15.47 0.95 4.90
C ALA A 178 16.59 0.49 3.96
N LYS A 179 16.30 0.25 2.68
CA LYS A 179 17.31 -0.07 1.67
C LYS A 179 18.32 1.07 1.52
N GLU A 180 17.85 2.32 1.42
CA GLU A 180 18.72 3.51 1.33
C GLU A 180 19.56 3.70 2.60
N SER A 181 19.02 3.45 3.80
CA SER A 181 19.79 3.50 5.04
C SER A 181 20.92 2.47 5.08
N VAL A 182 20.70 1.25 4.57
CA VAL A 182 21.77 0.26 4.45
C VAL A 182 22.83 0.69 3.43
N ARG A 183 22.43 1.27 2.29
CA ARG A 183 23.36 1.82 1.30
C ARG A 183 24.21 2.93 1.89
N TRP A 184 23.59 3.87 2.59
CA TRP A 184 24.29 4.92 3.33
C TRP A 184 25.27 4.32 4.35
N ALA A 185 24.83 3.35 5.15
CA ALA A 185 25.65 2.75 6.19
C ALA A 185 26.88 2.04 5.60
N ARG A 186 26.71 1.28 4.51
CA ARG A 186 27.82 0.67 3.76
C ARG A 186 28.78 1.72 3.22
N ALA A 187 28.26 2.74 2.55
CA ALA A 187 29.09 3.80 1.92
C ALA A 187 29.91 4.59 2.94
N ARG A 188 29.38 4.78 4.16
CA ARG A 188 30.04 5.55 5.23
C ARG A 188 30.79 4.68 6.23
N GLY A 189 30.80 3.35 6.06
CA GLY A 189 31.38 2.43 7.03
C GLY A 189 30.71 2.49 8.40
N TYR A 190 29.42 2.85 8.44
CA TYR A 190 28.63 2.88 9.67
C TYR A 190 28.35 1.45 10.15
N PRO A 191 28.69 1.09 11.39
CA PRO A 191 28.53 -0.28 11.87
C PRO A 191 27.05 -0.65 12.04
N PRO A 192 26.70 -1.95 12.05
CA PRO A 192 25.35 -2.41 12.37
C PRO A 192 25.05 -2.19 13.87
N THR A 193 24.66 -0.96 14.21
CA THR A 193 24.34 -0.54 15.59
C THR A 193 23.00 -1.09 16.07
N GLY A 194 22.71 -0.91 17.36
CA GLY A 194 21.40 -1.23 17.95
C GLY A 194 20.25 -0.57 17.20
N ALA A 195 20.41 0.66 16.72
CA ALA A 195 19.35 1.36 15.99
C ALA A 195 18.94 0.68 14.67
N LEU A 196 19.91 0.17 13.91
CA LEU A 196 19.66 -0.60 12.69
C LEU A 196 19.05 -1.98 13.00
N LEU A 197 19.53 -2.63 14.06
CA LEU A 197 18.99 -3.93 14.51
C LEU A 197 17.54 -3.82 14.99
N GLU A 198 17.23 -2.81 15.80
CA GLU A 198 15.89 -2.56 16.35
C GLU A 198 14.87 -2.23 15.26
N ARG A 199 15.29 -1.47 14.24
CA ARG A 199 14.41 -0.94 13.17
C ARG A 199 14.48 -1.75 11.89
N ARG A 200 15.05 -2.95 11.96
CA ARG A 200 15.12 -3.90 10.85
C ARG A 200 13.72 -4.15 10.25
N PRO A 201 13.54 -4.14 8.93
CA PRO A 201 12.29 -4.54 8.30
C PRO A 201 11.93 -6.00 8.61
N ARG A 202 10.64 -6.29 8.86
CA ARG A 202 10.18 -7.63 9.28
C ARG A 202 9.03 -8.13 8.43
N ALA A 203 8.96 -9.45 8.19
CA ALA A 203 7.85 -10.09 7.48
C ALA A 203 6.44 -9.76 8.04
N PRO A 204 6.22 -9.72 9.37
CA PRO A 204 4.95 -9.26 9.95
C PRO A 204 4.50 -7.87 9.47
N GLN A 205 5.43 -6.96 9.17
CA GLN A 205 5.11 -5.61 8.70
C GLN A 205 4.54 -5.66 7.28
N VAL A 206 5.07 -6.53 6.42
CA VAL A 206 4.59 -6.70 5.04
C VAL A 206 3.18 -7.29 5.03
N VAL A 207 2.91 -8.29 5.88
CA VAL A 207 1.57 -8.87 6.05
C VAL A 207 0.57 -7.79 6.49
N ALA A 208 0.92 -7.02 7.53
CA ALA A 208 0.05 -5.98 8.06
C ALA A 208 -0.19 -4.85 7.07
N MET A 209 0.84 -4.42 6.33
CA MET A 209 0.76 -3.41 5.28
C MET A 209 -0.20 -3.82 4.16
N LEU A 210 -0.12 -5.06 3.67
CA LEU A 210 -1.04 -5.57 2.65
C LEU A 210 -2.48 -5.63 3.15
N ALA A 211 -2.68 -6.14 4.37
CA ALA A 211 -4.01 -6.18 4.95
C ALA A 211 -4.59 -4.76 5.10
N ARG A 212 -3.76 -3.77 5.50
CA ARG A 212 -4.18 -2.37 5.62
C ARG A 212 -4.56 -1.77 4.27
N GLU A 213 -3.77 -2.04 3.23
CA GLU A 213 -4.13 -1.63 1.87
C GLU A 213 -5.53 -2.12 1.49
N MET A 214 -5.85 -3.39 1.77
CA MET A 214 -7.17 -3.94 1.45
C MET A 214 -8.29 -3.26 2.21
N VAL A 215 -8.11 -3.03 3.52
CA VAL A 215 -9.13 -2.36 4.33
C VAL A 215 -9.29 -0.90 3.89
N CYS A 216 -8.19 -0.16 3.72
CA CYS A 216 -8.23 1.26 3.39
C CYS A 216 -8.75 1.53 1.97
N SER A 217 -8.34 0.73 0.99
CA SER A 217 -8.87 0.80 -0.37
C SER A 217 -10.37 0.46 -0.38
N PHE A 218 -10.80 -0.51 0.41
CA PHE A 218 -12.21 -0.84 0.56
C PHE A 218 -13.01 0.32 1.19
N GLU A 219 -12.57 0.85 2.34
CA GLU A 219 -13.21 1.99 3.03
C GLU A 219 -13.29 3.25 2.15
N LEU A 220 -12.23 3.55 1.39
CA LEU A 220 -12.21 4.69 0.47
C LEU A 220 -13.30 4.55 -0.58
N VAL A 221 -13.44 3.36 -1.18
CA VAL A 221 -14.46 3.16 -2.21
C VAL A 221 -15.87 3.07 -1.61
N GLU A 222 -16.06 2.48 -0.43
CA GLU A 222 -17.33 2.53 0.29
C GLU A 222 -17.79 3.98 0.50
N ARG A 223 -16.87 4.86 0.89
CA ARG A 223 -17.14 6.30 1.07
C ARG A 223 -17.52 7.00 -0.22
N GLU A 224 -16.77 6.78 -1.31
CA GLU A 224 -17.06 7.43 -2.59
C GLU A 224 -18.37 6.92 -3.20
N LEU A 225 -18.63 5.61 -3.15
CA LEU A 225 -19.91 5.03 -3.60
C LEU A 225 -21.09 5.56 -2.76
N SER A 226 -20.92 5.68 -1.44
CA SER A 226 -21.93 6.27 -0.56
C SER A 226 -22.20 7.75 -0.87
N ARG A 227 -21.21 8.50 -1.38
CA ARG A 227 -21.35 9.90 -1.83
C ARG A 227 -22.06 10.03 -3.17
N GLU A 228 -21.85 9.10 -4.09
CA GLU A 228 -22.47 9.08 -5.41
C GLU A 228 -23.93 8.59 -5.40
N LEU A 229 -24.26 7.67 -4.48
CA LEU A 229 -25.60 7.11 -4.32
C LEU A 229 -26.55 7.99 -3.46
N GLN A 230 -26.18 9.25 -3.19
CA GLN A 230 -27.04 10.19 -2.46
C GLN A 230 -28.31 10.54 -3.26
N PRO A 231 -29.48 10.67 -2.59
CA PRO A 231 -30.72 11.05 -3.26
C PRO A 231 -30.58 12.34 -4.06
N GLY A 232 -30.86 12.30 -5.37
CA GLY A 232 -30.82 13.48 -6.26
C GLY A 232 -29.60 13.59 -7.18
N LYS A 233 -28.64 12.66 -7.11
CA LYS A 233 -27.60 12.50 -8.14
C LYS A 233 -27.96 11.32 -9.05
N ASP A 234 -27.84 11.51 -10.36
CA ASP A 234 -28.00 10.43 -11.34
C ASP A 234 -26.87 9.41 -11.13
N ALA A 235 -27.16 8.33 -10.40
CA ALA A 235 -26.20 7.25 -10.25
C ALA A 235 -25.89 6.67 -11.64
N PRO A 236 -24.61 6.51 -12.02
CA PRO A 236 -24.28 5.84 -13.27
C PRO A 236 -24.87 4.43 -13.26
N VAL A 237 -25.59 4.12 -14.35
CA VAL A 237 -26.44 2.93 -14.55
C VAL A 237 -25.80 1.56 -14.21
N PRO A 238 -24.47 1.33 -14.24
CA PRO A 238 -23.91 0.03 -13.81
C PRO A 238 -24.09 -0.25 -12.31
N ALA A 239 -24.01 0.76 -11.44
CA ALA A 239 -24.06 0.56 -9.98
C ALA A 239 -25.46 0.16 -9.48
N GLY A 240 -26.51 0.68 -10.13
CA GLY A 240 -27.89 0.32 -9.82
C GLY A 240 -28.29 -1.11 -10.23
N LEU A 241 -27.58 -1.72 -11.18
CA LEU A 241 -27.85 -3.08 -11.68
C LEU A 241 -27.05 -4.17 -10.96
N ILE A 242 -25.85 -3.85 -10.45
CA ILE A 242 -24.93 -4.83 -9.86
C ILE A 242 -25.00 -4.88 -8.32
N GLY A 243 -25.58 -3.85 -7.68
CA GLY A 243 -25.89 -3.84 -6.24
C GLY A 243 -24.64 -3.67 -5.36
N TYR A 244 -24.59 -2.56 -4.62
CA TYR A 244 -23.47 -2.21 -3.72
C TYR A 244 -23.09 -3.35 -2.76
N GLU A 245 -24.07 -3.95 -2.09
CA GLU A 245 -23.85 -5.06 -1.13
C GLU A 245 -23.18 -6.27 -1.77
N ARG A 246 -23.44 -6.53 -3.06
CA ARG A 246 -22.82 -7.64 -3.79
C ARG A 246 -21.36 -7.35 -4.09
N GLU A 247 -21.03 -6.14 -4.56
CA GLU A 247 -19.64 -5.73 -4.80
C GLU A 247 -18.83 -5.76 -3.50
N ARG A 248 -19.41 -5.27 -2.41
CA ARG A 248 -18.85 -5.38 -1.06
C ARG A 248 -18.57 -6.83 -0.68
N ALA A 249 -19.57 -7.70 -0.76
CA ALA A 249 -19.41 -9.11 -0.41
C ALA A 249 -18.36 -9.81 -1.30
N MET A 250 -18.24 -9.43 -2.57
CA MET A 250 -17.25 -9.99 -3.49
C MET A 250 -15.81 -9.60 -3.13
N VAL A 251 -15.58 -8.33 -2.76
CA VAL A 251 -14.26 -7.86 -2.30
C VAL A 251 -13.87 -8.53 -0.99
N GLN A 252 -14.80 -8.56 -0.03
CA GLN A 252 -14.56 -9.20 1.27
C GLN A 252 -14.29 -10.71 1.13
N TRP A 253 -15.06 -11.41 0.28
CA TRP A 253 -14.84 -12.81 -0.02
C TRP A 253 -13.47 -13.04 -0.66
N TYR A 254 -13.15 -12.26 -1.71
CA TYR A 254 -11.91 -12.42 -2.47
C TYR A 254 -10.67 -12.23 -1.59
N TRP A 255 -10.56 -11.09 -0.90
CA TRP A 255 -9.41 -10.80 -0.05
C TRP A 255 -9.39 -11.67 1.21
N GLY A 256 -10.57 -11.97 1.76
CA GLY A 256 -10.71 -12.89 2.89
C GLY A 256 -10.19 -14.29 2.58
N GLU A 257 -10.43 -14.81 1.37
CA GLU A 257 -9.91 -16.11 0.95
C GLU A 257 -8.38 -16.09 0.77
N ARG A 258 -7.82 -15.03 0.18
CA ARG A 258 -6.37 -14.95 -0.08
C ARG A 258 -5.55 -14.84 1.19
N LEU A 259 -6.04 -14.09 2.17
CA LEU A 259 -5.41 -13.97 3.48
C LEU A 259 -5.89 -15.06 4.46
N HIS A 260 -6.70 -16.02 4.01
CA HIS A 260 -7.17 -17.10 4.86
C HIS A 260 -6.00 -17.98 5.35
N GLY A 261 -5.83 -18.07 6.66
CA GLY A 261 -4.73 -18.82 7.27
C GLY A 261 -3.36 -18.14 7.17
N VAL A 262 -3.29 -16.91 6.63
CA VAL A 262 -2.11 -16.06 6.77
C VAL A 262 -2.05 -15.54 8.22
N SER A 263 -0.90 -15.68 8.84
CA SER A 263 -0.58 -15.12 10.16
C SER A 263 0.61 -14.17 10.05
N LYS A 264 0.92 -13.45 11.14
CA LYS A 264 2.12 -12.59 11.22
C LYS A 264 3.43 -13.38 11.02
N ASP A 265 3.42 -14.69 11.25
CA ASP A 265 4.58 -15.57 11.11
C ASP A 265 4.67 -16.23 9.72
N THR A 266 3.74 -15.92 8.81
CA THR A 266 3.77 -16.48 7.45
C THR A 266 5.00 -15.98 6.70
N SER A 267 5.74 -16.89 6.06
CA SER A 267 6.90 -16.51 5.25
C SER A 267 6.47 -15.70 4.02
N LEU A 268 7.30 -14.74 3.62
CA LEU A 268 7.00 -13.91 2.46
C LEU A 268 6.97 -14.70 1.15
N GLU A 269 7.73 -15.79 1.05
CA GLU A 269 7.65 -16.72 -0.09
C GLU A 269 6.26 -17.39 -0.16
N THR A 270 5.75 -17.89 0.96
CA THR A 270 4.41 -18.50 1.03
C THR A 270 3.34 -17.46 0.70
N LEU A 271 3.50 -16.25 1.21
CA LEU A 271 2.59 -15.14 0.94
C LEU A 271 2.59 -14.75 -0.54
N ALA A 272 3.77 -14.59 -1.15
CA ALA A 272 3.90 -14.28 -2.58
C ALA A 272 3.28 -15.36 -3.47
N ALA A 273 3.54 -16.64 -3.17
CA ALA A 273 2.97 -17.76 -3.90
C ALA A 273 1.42 -17.75 -3.86
N ARG A 274 0.83 -17.37 -2.73
CA ARG A 274 -0.63 -17.23 -2.57
C ARG A 274 -1.22 -16.06 -3.35
N LEU A 275 -0.44 -15.00 -3.57
CA LEU A 275 -0.88 -13.78 -4.26
C LEU A 275 -0.60 -13.81 -5.77
N ARG A 276 0.13 -14.80 -6.27
CA ARG A 276 0.61 -14.83 -7.66
C ARG A 276 -0.49 -14.92 -8.71
N ASP A 277 -1.62 -15.54 -8.39
CA ASP A 277 -2.74 -15.64 -9.33
C ASP A 277 -3.50 -14.29 -9.51
N ASP A 278 -3.14 -13.24 -8.77
CA ASP A 278 -3.82 -11.93 -8.79
C ASP A 278 -3.31 -11.01 -9.91
N ASP A 279 -2.16 -11.33 -10.50
CA ASP A 279 -1.55 -10.54 -11.57
C ASP A 279 -2.31 -10.74 -12.90
N ASP A 280 -3.19 -11.74 -12.99
CA ASP A 280 -4.09 -11.96 -14.12
C ASP A 280 -5.48 -11.36 -13.86
N LEU A 281 -5.68 -10.13 -14.35
CA LEU A 281 -6.98 -9.43 -14.29
C LEU A 281 -8.11 -10.20 -14.98
N GLU A 282 -7.81 -11.14 -15.88
CA GLU A 282 -8.82 -11.97 -16.53
C GLU A 282 -9.34 -13.06 -15.58
N ALA A 283 -8.48 -13.57 -14.70
CA ALA A 283 -8.79 -14.56 -13.66
C ALA A 283 -9.61 -13.98 -12.49
N LEU A 284 -9.58 -12.65 -12.29
CA LEU A 284 -10.36 -12.01 -11.24
C LEU A 284 -11.88 -12.19 -11.43
N PRO A 285 -12.63 -12.40 -10.33
CA PRO A 285 -14.09 -12.32 -10.32
C PRO A 285 -14.62 -11.12 -11.10
N LYS A 286 -15.79 -11.28 -11.72
CA LYS A 286 -16.49 -10.18 -12.42
C LYS A 286 -17.13 -9.26 -11.38
N SER A 287 -16.31 -8.45 -10.72
CA SER A 287 -16.64 -7.37 -9.81
C SER A 287 -15.92 -6.12 -10.29
N VAL A 288 -16.67 -5.02 -10.38
CA VAL A 288 -16.12 -3.72 -10.82
C VAL A 288 -15.17 -3.21 -9.74
N LEU A 289 -15.60 -3.31 -8.47
CA LEU A 289 -14.82 -2.84 -7.34
C LEU A 289 -13.51 -3.61 -7.21
N LEU A 290 -13.57 -4.94 -7.24
CA LEU A 290 -12.37 -5.77 -7.11
C LEU A 290 -11.36 -5.49 -8.22
N ARG A 291 -11.83 -5.34 -9.48
CA ARG A 291 -10.95 -5.05 -10.62
C ARG A 291 -10.33 -3.66 -10.54
N ALA A 292 -11.04 -2.69 -9.96
CA ALA A 292 -10.51 -1.34 -9.72
C ALA A 292 -9.47 -1.32 -8.60
N LEU A 293 -9.57 -2.24 -7.63
CA LEU A 293 -8.65 -2.37 -6.49
C LEU A 293 -7.52 -3.38 -6.73
N ALA A 294 -7.51 -4.06 -7.87
CA ALA A 294 -6.53 -5.08 -8.16
C ALA A 294 -5.15 -4.44 -8.42
N VAL A 295 -4.18 -4.82 -7.60
CA VAL A 295 -2.78 -4.44 -7.73
C VAL A 295 -1.96 -5.72 -7.75
N PRO A 296 -0.95 -5.85 -8.64
CA PRO A 296 -0.04 -6.99 -8.63
C PRO A 296 0.73 -7.07 -7.30
N MET A 297 0.31 -7.94 -6.38
CA MET A 297 0.87 -7.98 -5.02
C MET A 297 2.04 -8.95 -4.87
N ALA A 298 2.08 -10.04 -5.63
CA ALA A 298 3.10 -11.07 -5.48
C ALA A 298 4.52 -10.51 -5.70
N GLY A 299 4.72 -9.80 -6.81
CA GLY A 299 6.00 -9.14 -7.10
C GLY A 299 6.41 -8.12 -6.02
N ARG A 300 5.45 -7.42 -5.41
CA ARG A 300 5.73 -6.47 -4.31
C ARG A 300 6.18 -7.17 -3.04
N VAL A 301 5.62 -8.34 -2.75
CA VAL A 301 6.05 -9.17 -1.62
C VAL A 301 7.46 -9.74 -1.86
N GLU A 302 7.76 -10.16 -3.10
CA GLU A 302 9.09 -10.63 -3.49
C GLU A 302 10.14 -9.51 -3.37
N ASP A 303 9.83 -8.30 -3.84
CA ASP A 303 10.68 -7.12 -3.67
C ASP A 303 10.93 -6.79 -2.19
N ALA A 304 9.89 -6.88 -1.35
CA ALA A 304 9.99 -6.68 0.08
C ALA A 304 10.88 -7.76 0.75
N ALA A 305 10.72 -9.03 0.35
CA ALA A 305 11.53 -10.14 0.83
C ALA A 305 13.01 -9.95 0.47
N ARG A 306 13.30 -9.51 -0.76
CA ARG A 306 14.66 -9.18 -1.20
C ARG A 306 15.25 -8.02 -0.40
N THR A 307 14.45 -6.98 -0.13
CA THR A 307 14.86 -5.84 0.68
C THR A 307 15.20 -6.26 2.12
N ILE A 308 14.37 -7.09 2.74
CA ILE A 308 14.64 -7.66 4.07
C ILE A 308 15.93 -8.48 4.05
N ALA A 309 16.11 -9.35 3.05
CA ALA A 309 17.29 -10.20 2.95
C ALA A 309 18.59 -9.42 2.73
N ASP A 310 18.57 -8.32 1.96
CA ASP A 310 19.75 -7.45 1.82
C ASP A 310 20.08 -6.69 3.11
N TYR A 311 19.04 -6.26 3.84
CA TYR A 311 19.21 -5.64 5.16
C TYR A 311 19.86 -6.63 6.15
N ASP A 312 19.37 -7.87 6.17
CA ASP A 312 19.91 -8.95 7.01
C ASP A 312 21.37 -9.25 6.67
N ALA A 313 21.68 -9.33 5.38
CA ALA A 313 23.04 -9.53 4.91
C ALA A 313 23.97 -8.42 5.43
N PHE A 314 23.55 -7.15 5.37
CA PHE A 314 24.34 -6.06 5.93
C PHE A 314 24.57 -6.20 7.44
N VAL A 315 23.50 -6.45 8.20
CA VAL A 315 23.58 -6.59 9.67
C VAL A 315 24.48 -7.76 10.07
N GLU A 316 24.51 -8.83 9.29
CA GLU A 316 25.35 -10.01 9.50
C GLU A 316 26.78 -9.86 8.94
N GLY A 317 27.13 -8.71 8.35
CA GLY A 317 28.44 -8.47 7.75
C GLY A 317 28.70 -9.23 6.44
N ARG A 318 27.63 -9.67 5.76
CA ARG A 318 27.68 -10.32 4.45
C ARG A 318 27.66 -9.30 3.30
N PRO A 319 28.21 -9.65 2.12
CA PRO A 319 28.13 -8.78 0.94
C PRO A 319 26.67 -8.52 0.52
N PRO A 320 26.41 -7.42 -0.22
CA PRO A 320 25.07 -7.15 -0.75
C PRO A 320 24.62 -8.27 -1.67
N LEU A 321 23.30 -8.50 -1.70
CA LEU A 321 22.71 -9.38 -2.72
C LEU A 321 22.88 -8.73 -4.09
N ALA A 322 23.13 -9.53 -5.13
CA ALA A 322 23.23 -9.02 -6.49
C ALA A 322 21.88 -8.40 -6.91
N ASP A 323 21.92 -7.21 -7.50
CA ASP A 323 20.75 -6.64 -8.19
C ASP A 323 20.54 -7.47 -9.48
N GLU A 324 19.48 -8.28 -9.53
CA GLU A 324 19.02 -9.01 -10.72
C GLU A 324 18.28 -8.10 -11.70
#